data_AF-Q5NWD1-F1
#
_entry.id   AF-Q5NWD1-F1
#
_cell.length_a   1.000
_cell.length_b   1.000
_cell.length_c   1.000
_cell.angle_alpha   90.00
_cell.angle_beta   90.00
_cell.angle_gamma   90.00
#
_symmetry.space_group_name_H-M   'P 1'
#
loop_
_entity.id
_entity.type
_entity.pdbx_description
1 polymer ?
#
loop_
_entity_poly.entity_id
_entity_poly.type
_entity_poly.pdbx_seq_one_letter_code
_entity_poly.pdbx_strand_id
1 'polypeptide(L)'
;MSRRRCLQARIDDYLAERRRQGFHLRSRYAFLSSFARFVEAKRHRGPLTAELMIEWVRAGKDGHGDEGTWARSWGRLRHFNYYLQQFEPDTEVPEASLFGPEPGRVAPHIYRDDEIDDLLAAARTLGPSGSLRPFTYETLFGLMASTGLRVSEAIHLRDADVDLKRGMLMIRQTKFAKSRQLPIHPSTVKALARYRKQRERHLPTTTGMPFLIGSRGRRLGLPLGERQAHRVFTGLRDGLGWVNRGGHEAPRLHDLRHTFAVRRLVPWYADGAEVDQKMLALSTYMGHAEIFYTYWYLTAVPELVAIAAARFEQFADLAGDDDA
;
A
#
# COMPACT_ATOMS: atom_id res chain seq x y z
N MET A 1 -46.61 -5.62 -3.40
CA MET A 1 -45.58 -6.36 -4.17
C MET A 1 -44.41 -5.43 -4.43
N SER A 2 -43.29 -5.60 -3.73
CA SER A 2 -42.09 -4.76 -3.92
C SER A 2 -41.51 -5.02 -5.31
N ARG A 3 -41.30 -3.96 -6.11
CA ARG A 3 -40.61 -4.05 -7.41
C ARG A 3 -39.27 -4.73 -7.18
N ARG A 4 -39.03 -5.86 -7.85
CA ARG A 4 -37.75 -6.57 -7.82
C ARG A 4 -36.66 -5.61 -8.31
N ARG A 5 -35.85 -5.07 -7.39
CA ARG A 5 -34.74 -4.19 -7.72
C ARG A 5 -33.66 -4.99 -8.43
N CYS A 6 -32.98 -4.39 -9.40
CA CYS A 6 -31.84 -5.05 -10.05
C CYS A 6 -30.65 -5.17 -9.09
N LEU A 7 -29.75 -6.11 -9.37
CA LEU A 7 -28.55 -6.35 -8.55
C LEU A 7 -27.66 -5.11 -8.44
N GLN A 8 -27.54 -4.32 -9.52
CA GLN A 8 -26.79 -3.07 -9.50
C GLN A 8 -27.37 -2.06 -8.50
N ALA A 9 -28.70 -1.94 -8.41
CA ALA A 9 -29.34 -1.08 -7.42
C ALA A 9 -29.07 -1.55 -5.98
N ARG A 10 -29.07 -2.86 -5.72
CA ARG A 10 -28.68 -3.43 -4.41
C ARG A 10 -27.23 -3.12 -4.05
N ILE A 11 -26.32 -3.16 -5.03
CA ILE A 11 -24.92 -2.78 -4.85
C ILE A 11 -24.80 -1.29 -4.53
N ASP A 12 -25.56 -0.44 -5.21
CA ASP A 12 -25.54 1.01 -4.96
C ASP A 12 -26.06 1.32 -3.54
N ASP A 13 -27.14 0.67 -3.11
CA ASP A 13 -27.69 0.76 -1.75
C ASP A 13 -26.64 0.33 -0.70
N TYR A 14 -26.01 -0.84 -0.89
CA TYR A 14 -24.94 -1.35 -0.04
C TYR A 14 -23.78 -0.34 0.09
N LEU A 15 -23.31 0.19 -1.04
CA LEU A 15 -22.18 1.11 -1.06
C LEU A 15 -22.54 2.47 -0.46
N ALA A 16 -23.78 2.95 -0.65
CA ALA A 16 -24.27 4.16 0.00
C ALA A 16 -24.32 3.99 1.53
N GLU A 17 -24.80 2.85 2.02
CA GLU A 17 -24.81 2.55 3.46
C GLU A 17 -23.40 2.46 4.05
N ARG A 18 -22.48 1.76 3.39
CA ARG A 18 -21.08 1.71 3.83
C ARG A 18 -20.40 3.08 3.76
N ARG A 19 -20.76 3.95 2.81
CA ARG A 19 -20.26 5.33 2.77
C ARG A 19 -20.77 6.16 3.95
N ARG A 20 -22.04 5.98 4.35
CA ARG A 20 -22.58 6.61 5.58
C ARG A 20 -21.82 6.18 6.83
N GLN A 21 -21.28 4.97 6.84
CA GLN A 21 -20.39 4.46 7.90
C GLN A 21 -18.92 4.90 7.74
N GLY A 22 -18.61 5.82 6.82
CA GLY A 22 -17.27 6.40 6.64
C GLY A 22 -16.33 5.67 5.68
N PHE A 23 -16.79 4.64 4.95
CA PHE A 23 -15.95 3.92 4.00
C PHE A 23 -15.96 4.56 2.59
N HIS A 24 -14.80 4.82 1.99
CA HIS A 24 -14.73 5.41 0.63
C HIS A 24 -15.01 4.41 -0.52
N LEU A 25 -14.72 3.12 -0.33
CA LEU A 25 -15.09 1.97 -1.19
C LEU A 25 -14.92 2.08 -2.73
N ARG A 26 -14.03 2.95 -3.24
CA ARG A 26 -13.86 3.14 -4.71
C ARG A 26 -13.53 1.85 -5.47
N SER A 27 -12.63 1.02 -4.93
CA SER A 27 -12.28 -0.27 -5.55
C SER A 27 -13.38 -1.33 -5.39
N ARG A 28 -14.21 -1.25 -4.34
CA ARG A 28 -15.33 -2.18 -4.14
C ARG A 28 -16.48 -1.91 -5.12
N TYR A 29 -16.72 -0.64 -5.48
CA TYR A 29 -17.71 -0.30 -6.51
C TYR A 29 -17.39 -1.00 -7.83
N ALA A 30 -16.19 -0.79 -8.37
CA ALA A 30 -15.79 -1.41 -9.64
C ALA A 30 -15.85 -2.95 -9.59
N PHE A 31 -15.45 -3.55 -8.46
CA PHE A 31 -15.50 -4.99 -8.25
C PHE A 31 -16.95 -5.52 -8.28
N LEU A 32 -17.85 -4.97 -7.46
CA LEU A 32 -19.25 -5.41 -7.38
C LEU A 32 -20.03 -5.09 -8.66
N SER A 33 -19.81 -3.93 -9.28
CA SER A 33 -20.40 -3.62 -10.59
C SER A 33 -19.92 -4.56 -11.68
N SER A 34 -18.68 -5.04 -11.62
CA SER A 34 -18.21 -6.08 -12.54
C SER A 34 -18.93 -7.40 -12.34
N PHE A 35 -19.28 -7.75 -11.10
CA PHE A 35 -20.12 -8.91 -10.79
C PHE A 35 -21.55 -8.72 -11.30
N ALA A 36 -22.16 -7.56 -11.09
CA ALA A 36 -23.51 -7.26 -11.58
C ALA A 36 -23.63 -7.43 -13.09
N ARG A 37 -22.65 -6.91 -13.85
CA ARG A 37 -22.60 -7.09 -15.32
C ARG A 37 -22.48 -8.55 -15.72
N PHE A 38 -21.75 -9.37 -14.96
CA PHE A 38 -21.64 -10.80 -15.24
C PHE A 38 -22.96 -11.53 -15.02
N VAL A 39 -23.64 -11.27 -13.91
CA VAL A 39 -24.96 -11.84 -13.60
C VAL A 39 -25.99 -11.44 -14.66
N GLU A 40 -25.96 -10.18 -15.10
CA GLU A 40 -26.80 -9.67 -16.18
C GLU A 40 -26.50 -10.34 -17.53
N ALA A 41 -25.22 -10.52 -17.87
CA ALA A 41 -24.81 -11.22 -19.09
C ALA A 41 -25.27 -12.69 -19.11
N LYS A 42 -25.29 -13.34 -17.95
CA LYS A 42 -25.86 -14.69 -17.77
C LYS A 42 -27.39 -14.73 -17.80
N ARG A 43 -28.05 -13.56 -17.86
CA ARG A 43 -29.51 -13.41 -17.79
C ARG A 43 -30.12 -14.10 -16.56
N HIS A 44 -29.33 -14.21 -15.49
CA HIS A 44 -29.77 -14.87 -14.27
C HIS A 44 -30.89 -14.07 -13.62
N ARG A 45 -31.96 -14.76 -13.24
CA ARG A 45 -33.10 -14.19 -12.51
C ARG A 45 -33.36 -15.02 -11.28
N GLY A 46 -33.17 -14.44 -10.11
CA GLY A 46 -33.28 -15.22 -8.90
C GLY A 46 -32.35 -14.71 -7.82
N PRO A 47 -32.44 -15.32 -6.64
CA PRO A 47 -31.39 -15.27 -5.63
C PRO A 47 -30.04 -15.70 -6.23
N LEU A 48 -28.93 -15.21 -5.67
CA LEU A 48 -27.60 -15.63 -6.11
C LEU A 48 -27.27 -17.02 -5.59
N THR A 49 -26.76 -17.89 -6.47
CA THR A 49 -26.32 -19.25 -6.12
C THR A 49 -24.80 -19.32 -5.99
N ALA A 50 -24.32 -20.31 -5.23
CA ALA A 50 -22.91 -20.66 -5.08
C ALA A 50 -22.25 -20.81 -6.45
N GLU A 51 -22.87 -21.60 -7.32
CA GLU A 51 -22.37 -21.95 -8.64
C GLU A 51 -22.11 -20.71 -9.49
N LEU A 52 -23.08 -19.78 -9.56
CA LEU A 52 -22.96 -18.55 -10.33
C LEU A 52 -21.81 -17.66 -9.81
N MET A 53 -21.67 -17.59 -8.49
CA MET A 53 -20.63 -16.78 -7.86
C MET A 53 -19.23 -17.40 -8.02
N ILE A 54 -19.12 -18.73 -7.92
CA ILE A 54 -17.89 -19.48 -8.18
C ILE A 54 -17.47 -19.29 -9.63
N GLU A 55 -18.41 -19.39 -10.57
CA GLU A 55 -18.15 -19.18 -11.99
C GLU A 55 -17.58 -17.78 -12.23
N TRP A 56 -18.20 -16.74 -11.64
CA TRP A 56 -17.70 -15.38 -11.76
C TRP A 56 -16.30 -15.20 -11.17
N VAL A 57 -16.05 -15.76 -9.98
CA VAL A 57 -14.75 -15.64 -9.31
C VAL A 57 -13.65 -16.28 -10.15
N ARG A 58 -13.91 -17.45 -10.75
CA ARG A 58 -12.96 -18.14 -11.64
C ARG A 58 -12.79 -17.44 -12.98
N ALA A 59 -13.86 -16.84 -13.52
CA ALA A 59 -13.80 -16.02 -14.73
C ALA A 59 -13.09 -14.67 -14.52
N GLY A 60 -12.88 -14.26 -13.26
CA GLY A 60 -12.12 -13.07 -12.92
C GLY A 60 -10.71 -13.10 -13.51
N LYS A 61 -10.19 -11.93 -13.89
CA LYS A 61 -8.86 -11.80 -14.54
C LYS A 61 -8.73 -12.58 -15.85
N ASP A 62 -9.82 -12.67 -16.61
CA ASP A 62 -9.88 -13.39 -17.88
C ASP A 62 -9.47 -14.87 -17.74
N GLY A 63 -9.73 -15.47 -16.57
CA GLY A 63 -9.36 -16.84 -16.24
C GLY A 63 -7.92 -17.03 -15.75
N HIS A 64 -7.10 -15.97 -15.69
CA HIS A 64 -5.71 -16.03 -15.24
C HIS A 64 -5.51 -15.79 -13.73
N GLY A 65 -6.57 -15.91 -12.92
CA GLY A 65 -6.48 -15.80 -11.47
C GLY A 65 -5.85 -17.04 -10.83
N ASP A 66 -5.01 -16.86 -9.82
CA ASP A 66 -4.56 -17.94 -8.92
C ASP A 66 -5.57 -18.18 -7.78
N GLU A 67 -5.43 -19.29 -7.05
CA GLU A 67 -6.27 -19.64 -5.89
C GLU A 67 -6.34 -18.49 -4.88
N GLY A 68 -5.21 -17.83 -4.65
CA GLY A 68 -5.14 -16.68 -3.76
C GLY A 68 -5.97 -15.47 -4.21
N THR A 69 -6.05 -15.23 -5.52
CA THR A 69 -6.88 -14.19 -6.13
C THR A 69 -8.36 -14.56 -6.07
N TRP A 70 -8.68 -15.85 -6.22
CA TRP A 70 -10.03 -16.36 -6.04
C TRP A 70 -10.49 -16.21 -4.59
N ALA A 71 -9.71 -16.66 -3.61
CA ALA A 71 -10.01 -16.52 -2.18
C ALA A 71 -10.25 -15.06 -1.78
N ARG A 72 -9.38 -14.13 -2.21
CA ARG A 72 -9.56 -12.68 -1.97
C ARG A 72 -10.80 -12.09 -2.65
N SER A 73 -11.19 -12.60 -3.81
CA SER A 73 -12.40 -12.15 -4.50
C SER A 73 -13.64 -12.71 -3.80
N TRP A 74 -13.59 -13.96 -3.40
CA TRP A 74 -14.61 -14.63 -2.60
C TRP A 74 -14.89 -13.91 -1.27
N GLY A 75 -13.86 -13.66 -0.47
CA GLY A 75 -13.99 -12.93 0.80
C GLY A 75 -14.60 -11.54 0.65
N ARG A 76 -14.31 -10.85 -0.46
CA ARG A 76 -14.93 -9.55 -0.78
C ARG A 76 -16.41 -9.68 -1.16
N LEU A 77 -16.76 -10.70 -1.95
CA LEU A 77 -18.14 -10.94 -2.40
C LEU A 77 -19.05 -11.36 -1.24
N ARG A 78 -18.56 -12.24 -0.34
CA ARG A 78 -19.31 -12.69 0.85
C ARG A 78 -19.87 -11.54 1.68
N HIS A 79 -19.08 -10.49 1.92
CA HIS A 79 -19.53 -9.32 2.70
C HIS A 79 -20.74 -8.62 2.06
N PHE A 80 -20.83 -8.62 0.74
CA PHE A 80 -21.99 -8.10 0.03
C PHE A 80 -23.17 -9.09 0.09
N ASN A 81 -22.92 -10.38 -0.02
CA ASN A 81 -23.99 -11.38 0.04
C ASN A 81 -24.69 -11.42 1.40
N TYR A 82 -23.95 -11.25 2.51
CA TYR A 82 -24.56 -11.10 3.84
C TYR A 82 -25.47 -9.87 3.95
N TYR A 83 -25.12 -8.78 3.25
CA TYR A 83 -26.02 -7.62 3.14
C TYR A 83 -27.24 -7.97 2.28
N LEU A 84 -27.04 -8.68 1.17
CA LEU A 84 -28.12 -9.03 0.23
C LEU A 84 -29.14 -10.00 0.83
N GLN A 85 -28.72 -10.96 1.67
CA GLN A 85 -29.59 -11.91 2.36
C GLN A 85 -30.69 -11.24 3.20
N GLN A 86 -30.48 -10.01 3.67
CA GLN A 86 -31.50 -9.24 4.39
C GLN A 86 -32.72 -8.91 3.53
N PHE A 87 -32.56 -8.93 2.21
CA PHE A 87 -33.61 -8.59 1.25
C PHE A 87 -33.97 -9.74 0.30
N GLU A 88 -33.06 -10.68 0.11
CA GLU A 88 -33.22 -11.88 -0.72
C GLU A 88 -32.69 -13.09 0.06
N PRO A 89 -33.48 -13.63 1.02
CA PRO A 89 -33.05 -14.64 1.98
C PRO A 89 -32.49 -15.93 1.36
N ASP A 90 -33.00 -16.29 0.19
CA ASP A 90 -32.58 -17.48 -0.57
C ASP A 90 -31.21 -17.29 -1.25
N THR A 91 -30.54 -16.14 -1.07
CA THR A 91 -29.18 -15.92 -1.56
C THR A 91 -28.22 -16.80 -0.79
N GLU A 92 -27.47 -17.65 -1.50
CA GLU A 92 -26.50 -18.54 -0.89
C GLU A 92 -25.24 -17.77 -0.43
N VAL A 93 -24.68 -18.18 0.71
CA VAL A 93 -23.37 -17.70 1.21
C VAL A 93 -22.49 -18.91 1.53
N PRO A 94 -21.92 -19.56 0.50
CA PRO A 94 -21.11 -20.78 0.68
C PRO A 94 -19.87 -20.49 1.52
N GLU A 95 -19.25 -21.48 2.17
CA GLU A 95 -18.19 -21.32 3.18
C GLU A 95 -16.98 -20.45 2.79
N ALA A 96 -16.30 -19.89 3.80
CA ALA A 96 -15.24 -18.89 3.60
C ALA A 96 -13.99 -19.49 2.96
N SER A 97 -13.69 -20.74 3.28
CA SER A 97 -12.54 -21.53 2.82
C SER A 97 -12.74 -22.22 1.48
N LEU A 98 -13.80 -21.91 0.73
CA LEU A 98 -14.12 -22.58 -0.54
C LEU A 98 -12.97 -22.55 -1.57
N PHE A 99 -12.16 -21.49 -1.55
CA PHE A 99 -10.97 -21.34 -2.41
C PHE A 99 -9.66 -21.42 -1.62
N GLY A 100 -9.68 -22.06 -0.45
CA GLY A 100 -8.57 -22.07 0.50
C GLY A 100 -8.48 -20.80 1.35
N PRO A 101 -7.45 -20.69 2.20
CA PRO A 101 -7.23 -19.50 3.00
C PRO A 101 -6.89 -18.29 2.10
N GLU A 102 -7.31 -17.09 2.50
CA GLU A 102 -6.78 -15.88 1.87
C GLU A 102 -5.25 -15.87 2.03
N PRO A 103 -4.47 -15.66 0.95
CA PRO A 103 -3.02 -15.67 1.04
C PRO A 103 -2.54 -14.70 2.12
N GLY A 104 -1.69 -15.23 2.99
CA GLY A 104 -1.01 -14.43 4.01
C GLY A 104 -0.10 -13.36 3.40
N ARG A 105 0.46 -12.52 4.27
CA ARG A 105 1.46 -11.54 3.84
C ARG A 105 2.72 -12.28 3.38
N VAL A 106 3.17 -11.93 2.18
CA VAL A 106 4.38 -12.48 1.58
C VAL A 106 5.60 -11.66 2.01
N ALA A 107 6.75 -12.33 2.19
CA ALA A 107 8.00 -11.68 2.55
C ALA A 107 8.37 -10.58 1.52
N PRO A 108 8.64 -9.34 1.97
CA PRO A 108 8.97 -8.24 1.06
C PRO A 108 10.43 -8.34 0.62
N HIS A 109 10.74 -7.71 -0.51
CA HIS A 109 12.14 -7.50 -0.90
C HIS A 109 12.76 -6.37 -0.06
N ILE A 110 13.70 -6.67 0.83
CA ILE A 110 14.42 -5.62 1.56
C ILE A 110 15.60 -5.14 0.72
N TYR A 111 15.56 -3.87 0.33
CA TYR A 111 16.59 -3.23 -0.48
C TYR A 111 17.84 -2.98 0.33
N ARG A 112 18.98 -3.27 -0.28
CA ARG A 112 20.30 -2.86 0.18
C ARG A 112 20.58 -1.39 -0.18
N ASP A 113 21.64 -0.84 0.40
CA ASP A 113 22.00 0.57 0.21
C ASP A 113 22.42 0.85 -1.24
N ASP A 114 23.20 -0.05 -1.82
CA ASP A 114 23.59 -0.03 -3.23
C ASP A 114 22.38 -0.11 -4.18
N GLU A 115 21.41 -0.98 -3.91
CA GLU A 115 20.19 -1.06 -4.73
C GLU A 115 19.36 0.24 -4.66
N ILE A 116 19.31 0.91 -3.51
CA ILE A 116 18.66 2.22 -3.41
C ILE A 116 19.46 3.26 -4.20
N ASP A 117 20.78 3.27 -4.07
CA ASP A 117 21.64 4.19 -4.81
C ASP A 117 21.54 4.01 -6.32
N ASP A 118 21.49 2.76 -6.79
CA ASP A 118 21.26 2.37 -8.18
C ASP A 118 19.89 2.86 -8.69
N LEU A 119 18.83 2.68 -7.89
CA LEU A 119 17.50 3.19 -8.23
C LEU A 119 17.50 4.71 -8.40
N LEU A 120 18.16 5.42 -7.48
CA LEU A 120 18.25 6.88 -7.54
C LEU A 120 19.12 7.33 -8.72
N ALA A 121 20.20 6.62 -9.02
CA ALA A 121 21.05 6.87 -10.18
C ALA A 121 20.29 6.65 -11.48
N ALA A 122 19.55 5.54 -11.62
CA ALA A 122 18.72 5.26 -12.78
C ALA A 122 17.55 6.25 -12.91
N ALA A 123 16.97 6.71 -11.80
CA ALA A 123 15.97 7.77 -11.84
C ALA A 123 16.55 9.09 -12.39
N ARG A 124 17.82 9.42 -12.08
CA ARG A 124 18.50 10.61 -12.60
C ARG A 124 18.71 10.60 -14.13
N THR A 125 18.69 9.44 -14.78
CA THR A 125 18.87 9.33 -16.24
C THR A 125 17.55 9.40 -17.02
N LEU A 126 16.40 9.53 -16.34
CA LEU A 126 15.10 9.50 -17.00
C LEU A 126 14.89 10.66 -17.99
N GLY A 127 14.79 10.32 -19.28
CA GLY A 127 14.53 11.29 -20.33
C GLY A 127 13.11 11.90 -20.34
N PRO A 128 12.91 12.97 -21.13
CA PRO A 128 13.89 13.66 -21.94
C PRO A 128 14.77 14.60 -21.11
N SER A 129 15.97 14.88 -21.64
CA SER A 129 16.92 15.82 -21.03
C SER A 129 16.28 17.20 -20.84
N GLY A 130 16.69 17.92 -19.79
CA GLY A 130 16.14 19.22 -19.43
C GLY A 130 14.71 19.18 -18.87
N SER A 131 14.07 18.01 -18.72
CA SER A 131 12.78 17.91 -18.07
C SER A 131 12.89 17.78 -16.55
N LEU A 132 11.80 18.05 -15.84
CA LEU A 132 11.73 17.84 -14.39
C LEU A 132 11.69 16.35 -14.00
N ARG A 133 11.59 15.44 -14.98
CA ARG A 133 11.32 14.02 -14.75
C ARG A 133 12.37 13.31 -13.88
N PRO A 134 13.68 13.46 -14.13
CA PRO A 134 14.71 12.90 -13.26
C PRO A 134 14.52 13.31 -11.80
N PHE A 135 14.37 14.62 -11.56
CA PHE A 135 14.24 15.18 -10.23
C PHE A 135 12.96 14.70 -9.52
N THR A 136 11.82 14.64 -10.22
CA THR A 136 10.56 14.15 -9.62
C THR A 136 10.69 12.71 -9.13
N TYR A 137 11.23 11.79 -9.96
CA TYR A 137 11.29 10.38 -9.59
C TYR A 137 12.44 10.05 -8.63
N GLU A 138 13.60 10.70 -8.76
CA GLU A 138 14.68 10.62 -7.76
C GLU A 138 14.14 11.04 -6.39
N THR A 139 13.42 12.17 -6.33
CA THR A 139 12.83 12.69 -5.10
C THR A 139 11.75 11.76 -4.55
N LEU A 140 10.87 11.23 -5.39
CA LEU A 140 9.83 10.30 -4.96
C LEU A 140 10.43 9.05 -4.31
N PHE A 141 11.36 8.38 -4.99
CA PHE A 141 11.94 7.14 -4.50
C PHE A 141 12.82 7.38 -3.27
N GLY A 142 13.65 8.42 -3.27
CA GLY A 142 14.48 8.78 -2.13
C GLY A 142 13.65 9.19 -0.91
N LEU A 143 12.55 9.91 -1.11
CA LEU A 143 11.61 10.24 -0.05
C LEU A 143 10.99 8.96 0.54
N MET A 144 10.48 8.05 -0.29
CA MET A 144 9.90 6.79 0.19
C MET A 144 10.93 5.93 0.95
N ALA A 145 12.15 5.81 0.43
CA ALA A 145 13.23 5.06 1.07
C ALA A 145 13.65 5.65 2.43
N SER A 146 13.70 6.97 2.54
CA SER A 146 14.15 7.67 3.77
C SER A 146 13.06 7.87 4.83
N THR A 147 11.78 7.78 4.44
CA THR A 147 10.65 8.09 5.33
C THR A 147 9.61 6.99 5.47
N GLY A 148 9.73 5.91 4.70
CA GLY A 148 8.75 4.82 4.71
C GLY A 148 7.33 5.24 4.33
N LEU A 149 7.15 6.38 3.65
CA LEU A 149 5.83 6.80 3.17
C LEU A 149 5.26 5.80 2.18
N ARG A 150 3.93 5.65 2.18
CA ARG A 150 3.26 4.97 1.06
C ARG A 150 3.39 5.85 -0.19
N VAL A 151 3.43 5.23 -1.37
CA VAL A 151 3.45 5.97 -2.64
C VAL A 151 2.29 6.97 -2.72
N SER A 152 1.09 6.56 -2.29
CA SER A 152 -0.08 7.43 -2.26
C SER A 152 0.09 8.60 -1.28
N GLU A 153 0.77 8.42 -0.15
CA GLU A 153 1.05 9.53 0.78
C GLU A 153 2.04 10.52 0.13
N ALA A 154 3.12 10.01 -0.48
CA ALA A 154 4.15 10.83 -1.10
C ALA A 154 3.64 11.66 -2.29
N ILE A 155 2.86 11.06 -3.19
CA ILE A 155 2.36 11.77 -4.40
C ILE A 155 1.23 12.78 -4.10
N HIS A 156 0.55 12.67 -2.95
CA HIS A 156 -0.53 13.58 -2.56
C HIS A 156 -0.08 14.69 -1.59
N LEU A 157 1.21 14.72 -1.21
CA LEU A 157 1.77 15.86 -0.49
C LEU A 157 1.51 17.15 -1.26
N ARG A 158 1.02 18.19 -0.59
CA ARG A 158 0.96 19.55 -1.13
C ARG A 158 2.23 20.30 -0.78
N ASP A 159 2.53 21.38 -1.50
CA ASP A 159 3.73 22.16 -1.21
C ASP A 159 3.70 22.75 0.22
N ALA A 160 2.52 23.16 0.69
CA ALA A 160 2.27 23.61 2.06
C ALA A 160 2.47 22.53 3.13
N ASP A 161 2.46 21.25 2.76
CA ASP A 161 2.64 20.14 3.70
C ASP A 161 4.13 19.84 3.95
N VAL A 162 5.04 20.51 3.23
CA VAL A 162 6.48 20.27 3.29
C VAL A 162 7.19 21.47 3.92
N ASP A 163 7.32 21.44 5.25
CA ASP A 163 8.01 22.44 6.04
C ASP A 163 9.50 22.10 6.15
N LEU A 164 10.27 22.61 5.18
CA LEU A 164 11.71 22.41 5.13
C LEU A 164 12.48 23.21 6.19
N LYS A 165 11.87 24.24 6.80
CA LYS A 165 12.51 25.01 7.88
C LYS A 165 12.52 24.22 9.17
N ARG A 166 11.40 23.55 9.48
CA ARG A 166 11.27 22.68 10.66
C ARG A 166 11.70 21.24 10.40
N GLY A 167 11.92 20.86 9.14
CA GLY A 167 12.22 19.47 8.78
C GLY A 167 11.03 18.54 9.02
N MET A 168 9.82 18.98 8.69
CA MET A 168 8.57 18.28 8.97
C MET A 168 7.70 18.11 7.72
N LEU A 169 7.07 16.94 7.60
CA LEU A 169 6.01 16.68 6.62
C LEU A 169 4.66 16.55 7.32
N MET A 170 3.61 17.15 6.75
CA MET A 170 2.22 16.95 7.17
C MET A 170 1.54 15.95 6.26
N ILE A 171 1.38 14.71 6.73
CA ILE A 171 0.67 13.68 5.95
C ILE A 171 -0.82 13.78 6.27
N ARG A 172 -1.59 14.31 5.31
CA ARG A 172 -3.04 14.48 5.44
C ARG A 172 -3.80 13.25 4.97
N GLN A 173 -4.98 13.04 5.55
CA GLN A 173 -6.00 12.11 5.04
C GLN A 173 -5.45 10.71 4.72
N THR A 174 -4.74 10.10 5.68
CA THR A 174 -4.32 8.71 5.57
C THR A 174 -5.54 7.77 5.63
N LYS A 175 -5.33 6.45 5.56
CA LYS A 175 -6.39 5.49 5.89
C LYS A 175 -7.04 5.92 7.22
N PHE A 176 -8.38 6.01 7.26
CA PHE A 176 -9.18 6.50 8.39
C PHE A 176 -9.15 8.02 8.66
N ALA A 177 -8.79 8.85 7.68
CA ALA A 177 -8.79 10.32 7.78
C ALA A 177 -7.89 10.91 8.89
N LYS A 178 -7.01 10.09 9.48
CA LYS A 178 -5.98 10.58 10.41
C LYS A 178 -4.93 11.38 9.65
N SER A 179 -4.40 12.40 10.31
CA SER A 179 -3.25 13.15 9.82
C SER A 179 -2.10 12.96 10.79
N ARG A 180 -0.86 13.00 10.30
CA ARG A 180 0.33 12.89 11.14
C ARG A 180 1.42 13.84 10.70
N GLN A 181 2.17 14.34 11.67
CA GLN A 181 3.41 15.07 11.45
C GLN A 181 4.57 14.08 11.42
N LEU A 182 5.44 14.20 10.43
CA LEU A 182 6.54 13.28 10.18
C LEU A 182 7.85 14.07 10.12
N PRO A 183 8.71 13.97 11.15
CA PRO A 183 10.03 14.58 11.12
C PRO A 183 10.94 13.87 10.11
N ILE A 184 11.69 14.65 9.34
CA ILE A 184 12.58 14.14 8.30
C ILE A 184 14.03 14.53 8.57
N HIS A 185 14.94 13.64 8.18
CA HIS A 185 16.37 13.84 8.36
C HIS A 185 16.87 15.06 7.55
N PRO A 186 17.90 15.81 8.01
CA PRO A 186 18.45 16.95 7.28
C PRO A 186 18.89 16.65 5.85
N SER A 187 19.37 15.43 5.57
CA SER A 187 19.68 15.01 4.19
C SER A 187 18.44 14.93 3.30
N THR A 188 17.31 14.46 3.83
CA THR A 188 16.01 14.47 3.14
C THR A 188 15.55 15.91 2.92
N VAL A 189 15.67 16.80 3.91
CA VAL A 189 15.36 18.24 3.77
C VAL A 189 16.14 18.84 2.60
N LYS A 190 17.45 18.58 2.52
CA LYS A 190 18.31 19.07 1.42
C LYS A 190 17.86 18.53 0.06
N ALA A 191 17.49 17.26 -0.04
CA ALA A 191 16.99 16.67 -1.28
C ALA A 191 15.65 17.29 -1.71
N LEU A 192 14.71 17.47 -0.78
CA LEU A 192 13.41 18.10 -1.04
C LEU A 192 13.58 19.58 -1.44
N ALA A 193 14.50 20.32 -0.80
CA ALA A 193 14.83 21.69 -1.17
C ALA A 193 15.40 21.78 -2.59
N ARG A 194 16.30 20.86 -2.95
CA ARG A 194 16.86 20.76 -4.31
C ARG A 194 15.75 20.55 -5.34
N TYR A 195 14.83 19.63 -5.06
CA TYR A 195 13.68 19.39 -5.94
C TYR A 195 12.80 20.63 -6.09
N ARG A 196 12.42 21.29 -4.98
CA ARG A 196 11.60 22.51 -4.99
C ARG A 196 12.24 23.60 -5.86
N LYS A 197 13.55 23.83 -5.71
CA LYS A 197 14.31 24.80 -6.53
C LYS A 197 14.34 24.43 -8.03
N GLN A 198 14.43 23.15 -8.37
CA GLN A 198 14.37 22.73 -9.78
C GLN A 198 12.96 22.90 -10.34
N ARG A 199 11.92 22.55 -9.57
CA ARG A 199 10.51 22.72 -9.95
C ARG A 199 10.19 24.18 -10.28
N GLU A 200 10.67 25.12 -9.47
CA GLU A 200 10.48 26.57 -9.66
C GLU A 200 11.01 27.10 -11.00
N ARG A 201 11.99 26.43 -11.61
CA ARG A 201 12.50 26.78 -12.95
C ARG A 201 11.54 26.42 -14.07
N HIS A 202 10.61 25.50 -13.82
CA HIS A 202 9.64 25.03 -14.80
C HIS A 202 8.25 25.64 -14.60
N LEU A 203 7.88 25.93 -13.35
CA LEU A 203 6.55 26.42 -12.99
C LEU A 203 6.60 27.31 -11.74
N PRO A 204 5.82 28.40 -11.67
CA PRO A 204 5.63 29.17 -10.45
C PRO A 204 5.05 28.32 -9.32
N THR A 205 5.60 28.47 -8.10
CA THR A 205 5.08 27.77 -6.91
C THR A 205 3.83 28.45 -6.37
N THR A 206 2.78 27.68 -6.09
CA THR A 206 1.60 28.13 -5.34
C THR A 206 1.35 27.20 -4.15
N THR A 207 0.89 27.75 -3.03
CA THR A 207 0.73 27.01 -1.76
C THR A 207 -0.18 25.77 -1.87
N GLY A 208 -1.17 25.81 -2.76
CA GLY A 208 -2.12 24.72 -2.98
C GLY A 208 -1.66 23.62 -3.95
N MET A 209 -0.53 23.79 -4.63
CA MET A 209 -0.08 22.84 -5.64
C MET A 209 0.43 21.53 -5.02
N PRO A 210 0.37 20.41 -5.76
CA PRO A 210 1.06 19.18 -5.37
C PRO A 210 2.56 19.45 -5.21
N PHE A 211 3.18 18.89 -4.17
CA PHE A 211 4.62 19.00 -3.97
C PHE A 211 5.33 18.29 -5.12
N LEU A 212 5.07 16.99 -5.29
CA LEU A 212 5.53 16.20 -6.44
C LEU A 212 4.59 16.35 -7.63
N ILE A 213 5.09 16.91 -8.73
CA ILE A 213 4.30 17.16 -9.93
C ILE A 213 4.66 16.25 -11.10
N GLY A 214 3.67 16.04 -11.95
CA GLY A 214 3.81 15.51 -13.29
C GLY A 214 4.86 16.30 -14.05
N SER A 215 5.69 15.58 -14.79
CA SER A 215 7.03 16.08 -15.11
C SER A 215 7.22 16.48 -16.57
N ARG A 216 6.20 16.34 -17.44
CA ARG A 216 6.31 16.54 -18.90
C ARG A 216 4.99 16.88 -19.58
N GLY A 217 5.09 17.64 -20.68
CA GLY A 217 4.00 17.91 -21.63
C GLY A 217 2.76 18.48 -20.96
N ARG A 218 1.56 18.04 -21.41
CA ARG A 218 0.27 18.46 -20.85
C ARG A 218 0.05 18.07 -19.38
N ARG A 219 0.94 17.27 -18.78
CA ARG A 219 0.88 16.88 -17.36
C ARG A 219 1.82 17.68 -16.47
N LEU A 220 2.61 18.60 -17.02
CA LEU A 220 3.48 19.45 -16.23
C LEU A 220 2.63 20.26 -15.23
N GLY A 221 2.95 20.14 -13.94
CA GLY A 221 2.23 20.83 -12.85
C GLY A 221 1.01 20.09 -12.29
N LEU A 222 0.55 19.03 -12.95
CA LEU A 222 -0.54 18.19 -12.43
C LEU A 222 -0.04 17.22 -11.36
N PRO A 223 -0.90 16.69 -10.47
CA PRO A 223 -0.51 15.67 -9.51
C PRO A 223 0.11 14.43 -10.18
N LEU A 224 1.14 13.86 -9.57
CA LEU A 224 1.73 12.62 -10.04
C LEU A 224 0.75 11.44 -9.84
N GLY A 225 0.51 10.66 -10.89
CA GLY A 225 -0.38 9.50 -10.80
C GLY A 225 0.31 8.26 -10.23
N GLU A 226 -0.34 7.56 -9.29
CA GLU A 226 0.18 6.33 -8.68
C GLU A 226 0.56 5.25 -9.71
N ARG A 227 -0.32 4.99 -10.68
CA ARG A 227 -0.02 4.05 -11.78
C ARG A 227 1.23 4.44 -12.58
N GLN A 228 1.48 5.74 -12.72
CA GLN A 228 2.67 6.23 -13.42
C GLN A 228 3.93 6.03 -12.59
N ALA A 229 3.86 6.27 -11.28
CA ALA A 229 4.96 5.97 -10.35
C ALA A 229 5.35 4.50 -10.38
N HIS A 230 4.37 3.60 -10.30
CA HIS A 230 4.61 2.17 -10.43
C HIS A 230 5.21 1.80 -11.79
N ARG A 231 4.68 2.32 -12.90
CA ARG A 231 5.21 2.02 -14.24
C ARG A 231 6.67 2.47 -14.40
N VAL A 232 7.00 3.68 -13.94
CA VAL A 232 8.38 4.19 -14.03
C VAL A 232 9.31 3.38 -13.16
N PHE A 233 8.89 3.05 -11.94
CA PHE A 233 9.65 2.17 -11.06
C PHE A 233 9.92 0.80 -11.71
N THR A 234 8.88 0.14 -12.24
CA THR A 234 9.02 -1.15 -12.94
C THR A 234 10.00 -1.05 -14.11
N GLY A 235 9.87 -0.03 -14.96
CA GLY A 235 10.78 0.13 -16.10
C GLY A 235 12.24 0.40 -15.71
N LEU A 236 12.49 1.05 -14.56
CA LEU A 236 13.84 1.21 -14.03
C LEU A 236 14.35 -0.11 -13.45
N ARG A 237 13.57 -0.75 -12.58
CA ARG A 237 13.89 -2.03 -11.94
C ARG A 237 14.29 -3.09 -12.96
N ASP A 238 13.56 -3.20 -14.06
CA ASP A 238 13.81 -4.22 -15.09
C ASP A 238 15.18 -4.03 -15.77
N GLY A 239 15.76 -2.81 -15.73
CA GLY A 239 17.11 -2.52 -16.21
C GLY A 239 18.21 -2.59 -15.14
N LEU A 240 17.86 -2.81 -13.87
CA LEU A 240 18.82 -2.80 -12.76
C LEU A 240 19.31 -4.20 -12.36
N GLY A 241 18.73 -5.27 -12.93
CA GLY A 241 19.25 -6.63 -12.74
C GLY A 241 19.20 -7.16 -11.30
N TRP A 242 18.38 -6.57 -10.43
CA TRP A 242 18.32 -6.97 -9.02
C TRP A 242 17.84 -8.40 -8.84
N VAL A 243 18.51 -9.13 -7.94
CA VAL A 243 18.08 -10.45 -7.51
C VAL A 243 16.98 -10.31 -6.47
N ASN A 244 15.79 -10.79 -6.82
CA ASN A 244 14.64 -10.71 -5.92
C ASN A 244 14.78 -11.65 -4.72
N ARG A 245 14.89 -11.07 -3.52
CA ARG A 245 14.92 -11.77 -2.22
C ARG A 245 13.58 -11.79 -1.47
N GLY A 246 12.51 -11.26 -2.08
CA GLY A 246 11.15 -11.33 -1.54
C GLY A 246 10.36 -12.49 -2.15
N GLY A 247 9.22 -12.84 -1.55
CA GLY A 247 8.34 -13.91 -2.06
C GLY A 247 7.37 -13.45 -3.16
N HIS A 248 7.39 -12.18 -3.54
CA HIS A 248 6.66 -11.70 -4.72
C HIS A 248 7.44 -12.05 -5.99
N GLU A 249 6.81 -11.98 -7.17
CA GLU A 249 7.48 -12.26 -8.45
C GLU A 249 8.67 -11.32 -8.73
N ALA A 250 8.60 -10.07 -8.27
CA ALA A 250 9.66 -9.09 -8.44
C ALA A 250 9.63 -8.02 -7.35
N PRO A 251 10.76 -7.31 -7.10
CA PRO A 251 10.82 -6.19 -6.16
C PRO A 251 9.81 -5.11 -6.54
N ARG A 252 9.16 -4.51 -5.53
CA ARG A 252 8.08 -3.53 -5.71
C ARG A 252 8.44 -2.20 -5.09
N LEU A 253 7.85 -1.14 -5.64
CA LEU A 253 7.96 0.22 -5.09
C LEU A 253 7.55 0.31 -3.60
N HIS A 254 6.56 -0.49 -3.18
CA HIS A 254 6.13 -0.52 -1.78
C HIS A 254 7.20 -1.14 -0.85
N ASP A 255 8.11 -1.94 -1.39
CA ASP A 255 9.14 -2.59 -0.59
C ASP A 255 10.21 -1.59 -0.10
N LEU A 256 10.29 -0.38 -0.68
CA LEU A 256 11.06 0.75 -0.09
C LEU A 256 10.56 1.11 1.32
N ARG A 257 9.24 1.03 1.54
CA ARG A 257 8.65 1.27 2.86
C ARG A 257 8.97 0.14 3.82
N HIS A 258 8.93 -1.11 3.35
CA HIS A 258 9.33 -2.24 4.17
C HIS A 258 10.81 -2.14 4.55
N THR A 259 11.66 -1.76 3.59
CA THR A 259 13.08 -1.51 3.81
C THR A 259 13.31 -0.43 4.86
N PHE A 260 12.59 0.69 4.80
CA PHE A 260 12.67 1.72 5.84
C PHE A 260 12.40 1.16 7.24
N ALA A 261 11.32 0.38 7.40
CA ALA A 261 10.98 -0.19 8.71
C ALA A 261 12.08 -1.11 9.23
N VAL A 262 12.56 -2.03 8.37
CA VAL A 262 13.58 -3.01 8.74
C VAL A 262 14.90 -2.33 9.10
N ARG A 263 15.32 -1.33 8.33
CA ARG A 263 16.52 -0.52 8.62
C ARG A 263 16.42 0.31 9.91
N ARG A 264 15.22 0.48 10.47
CA ARG A 264 15.05 1.06 11.81
C ARG A 264 15.02 0.00 12.90
N LEU A 265 14.35 -1.12 12.65
CA LEU A 265 14.21 -2.19 13.62
C LEU A 265 15.55 -2.89 13.89
N VAL A 266 16.31 -3.26 12.85
CA VAL A 266 17.55 -4.02 13.00
C VAL A 266 18.55 -3.34 13.95
N PRO A 267 18.90 -2.05 13.78
CA PRO A 267 19.78 -1.36 14.73
C PRO A 267 19.16 -1.23 16.13
N TRP A 268 17.87 -0.92 16.25
CA TRP A 268 17.24 -0.79 17.57
C TRP A 268 17.30 -2.08 18.38
N TYR A 269 17.19 -3.23 17.72
CA TYR A 269 17.36 -4.51 18.37
C TYR A 269 18.83 -4.80 18.70
N ALA A 270 19.75 -4.53 17.79
CA ALA A 270 21.18 -4.73 18.01
C ALA A 270 21.71 -3.87 19.18
N ASP A 271 21.20 -2.65 19.32
CA ASP A 271 21.57 -1.70 20.37
C ASP A 271 20.84 -1.95 21.71
N GLY A 272 20.03 -3.01 21.81
CA GLY A 272 19.29 -3.34 23.04
C GLY A 272 18.26 -2.28 23.46
N ALA A 273 17.76 -1.47 22.51
CA ALA A 273 16.80 -0.43 22.86
C ALA A 273 15.47 -1.02 23.39
N GLU A 274 14.69 -0.18 24.07
CA GLU A 274 13.29 -0.44 24.44
C GLU A 274 12.41 -0.56 23.18
N VAL A 275 12.54 -1.67 22.45
CA VAL A 275 11.93 -1.84 21.14
C VAL A 275 10.42 -1.77 21.22
N ASP A 276 9.80 -2.35 22.24
CA ASP A 276 8.33 -2.34 22.40
C ASP A 276 7.77 -0.91 22.48
N GLN A 277 8.47 0.00 23.17
CA GLN A 277 8.11 1.41 23.20
C GLN A 277 8.33 2.09 21.85
N LYS A 278 9.46 1.78 21.18
CA LYS A 278 9.78 2.32 19.85
C LYS A 278 8.87 1.78 18.74
N MET A 279 8.24 0.62 18.91
CA MET A 279 7.30 0.03 17.96
C MET A 279 6.05 0.88 17.80
N LEU A 280 5.54 1.47 18.88
CA LEU A 280 4.42 2.41 18.82
C LEU A 280 4.80 3.69 18.06
N ALA A 281 6.00 4.22 18.31
CA ALA A 281 6.53 5.38 17.60
C ALA A 281 6.69 5.09 16.10
N LEU A 282 7.27 3.95 15.72
CA LEU A 282 7.41 3.54 14.33
C LEU A 282 6.05 3.30 13.66
N SER A 283 5.12 2.64 14.36
CA SER A 283 3.73 2.42 13.90
C SER A 283 3.05 3.74 13.55
N THR A 284 3.19 4.73 14.44
CA THR A 284 2.62 6.06 14.29
C THR A 284 3.29 6.81 13.13
N TYR A 285 4.62 6.80 13.08
CA TYR A 285 5.42 7.41 12.02
C TYR A 285 5.07 6.85 10.63
N MET A 286 4.90 5.54 10.54
CA MET A 286 4.52 4.85 9.31
C MET A 286 3.01 4.99 9.00
N GLY A 287 2.17 5.40 9.95
CA GLY A 287 0.72 5.45 9.78
C GLY A 287 0.12 4.07 9.60
N HIS A 288 0.47 3.13 10.48
CA HIS A 288 -0.26 1.87 10.62
C HIS A 288 -1.54 2.10 11.41
N ALA A 289 -2.63 1.48 10.94
CA ALA A 289 -3.92 1.60 11.63
C ALA A 289 -3.94 0.82 12.95
N GLU A 290 -3.18 -0.28 12.99
CA GLU A 290 -3.08 -1.20 14.10
C GLU A 290 -1.61 -1.60 14.26
N ILE A 291 -1.16 -1.70 15.52
CA ILE A 291 0.26 -1.89 15.84
C ILE A 291 0.81 -3.23 15.32
N PHE A 292 -0.03 -4.26 15.21
CA PHE A 292 0.37 -5.57 14.69
C PHE A 292 0.93 -5.51 13.26
N TYR A 293 0.55 -4.50 12.47
CA TYR A 293 1.14 -4.27 11.16
C TYR A 293 2.63 -3.95 11.21
N THR A 294 3.09 -3.36 12.32
CA THR A 294 4.52 -3.11 12.59
C THR A 294 5.19 -4.37 13.10
N TYR A 295 4.57 -5.10 14.04
CA TYR A 295 5.11 -6.37 14.57
C TYR A 295 5.30 -7.44 13.50
N TRP A 296 4.52 -7.41 12.42
CA TRP A 296 4.72 -8.28 11.27
C TRP A 296 6.15 -8.26 10.69
N TYR A 297 6.90 -7.16 10.81
CA TYR A 297 8.29 -7.12 10.34
C TYR A 297 9.19 -8.12 11.09
N LEU A 298 8.88 -8.42 12.35
CA LEU A 298 9.65 -9.37 13.16
C LEU A 298 9.53 -10.79 12.61
N THR A 299 8.39 -11.14 12.01
CA THR A 299 8.13 -12.47 11.45
C THR A 299 8.49 -12.57 9.97
N ALA A 300 8.65 -11.44 9.28
CA ALA A 300 8.80 -11.39 7.82
C ALA A 300 10.25 -11.29 7.33
N VAL A 301 11.20 -11.04 8.24
CA VAL A 301 12.61 -10.81 7.90
C VAL A 301 13.48 -11.76 8.71
N PRO A 302 14.26 -12.66 8.07
CA PRO A 302 15.07 -13.65 8.78
C PRO A 302 15.98 -13.07 9.85
N GLU A 303 16.62 -11.93 9.58
CA GLU A 303 17.47 -11.23 10.55
C GLU A 303 16.71 -10.82 11.81
N LEU A 304 15.50 -10.27 11.66
CA LEU A 304 14.66 -9.89 12.80
C LEU A 304 14.09 -11.11 13.53
N VAL A 305 13.78 -12.20 12.80
CA VAL A 305 13.37 -13.47 13.40
C VAL A 305 14.48 -14.04 14.29
N ALA A 306 15.72 -14.07 13.78
CA ALA A 306 16.87 -14.58 14.53
C ALA A 306 17.13 -13.77 15.79
N ILE A 307 17.06 -12.43 15.69
CA ILE A 307 17.16 -11.52 16.84
C ILE A 307 16.04 -11.79 17.85
N ALA A 308 14.79 -11.93 17.39
CA ALA A 308 13.65 -12.16 18.28
C ALA A 308 13.75 -13.53 18.97
N ALA A 309 14.19 -14.58 18.26
CA ALA A 309 14.42 -15.90 18.81
C ALA A 309 15.50 -15.89 19.91
N ALA A 310 16.65 -15.26 19.66
CA ALA A 310 17.72 -15.17 20.65
C ALA A 310 17.28 -14.44 21.94
N ARG A 311 16.46 -13.39 21.83
CA ARG A 311 15.90 -12.70 23.01
C ARG A 311 14.88 -13.55 23.75
N PHE A 312 14.09 -14.34 23.03
CA PHE A 312 13.13 -15.25 23.64
C PHE A 312 13.84 -16.36 24.41
N GLU A 313 14.91 -16.94 23.84
CA GLU A 313 15.75 -17.94 24.53
C GLU A 313 16.31 -17.36 25.84
N GLN A 314 16.90 -16.15 25.81
CA GLN A 314 17.39 -15.48 27.02
C GLN A 314 16.29 -15.24 28.07
N PHE A 315 15.09 -14.85 27.65
CA PHE A 315 13.96 -14.65 28.57
C PHE A 315 13.47 -15.97 29.17
N ALA A 316 13.39 -17.03 28.36
CA ALA A 316 12.96 -18.35 28.80
C ALA A 316 13.97 -18.98 29.77
N ASP A 317 15.27 -18.79 29.53
CA ASP A 317 16.34 -19.27 30.42
C ASP A 317 16.30 -18.54 31.78
N LEU A 318 16.05 -17.23 31.79
CA LEU A 318 15.88 -16.45 33.03
C LEU A 318 14.67 -16.90 33.86
N ALA A 319 13.61 -17.43 33.22
CA ALA A 319 12.44 -17.95 33.92
C ALA A 319 12.65 -19.36 34.49
N GLY A 320 13.70 -20.08 34.06
CA GLY A 320 14.04 -21.42 34.56
C GLY A 320 14.92 -21.44 35.81
N ASP A 321 15.63 -20.34 36.09
CA ASP A 321 16.52 -20.23 37.26
C ASP A 321 15.82 -19.70 38.53
N ASP A 322 14.59 -19.17 38.42
CA ASP A 322 13.79 -18.69 39.56
C ASP A 322 12.99 -19.80 40.28
N ASP A 323 13.05 -21.05 39.79
CA ASP A 323 12.39 -22.24 40.36
C ASP A 323 13.36 -23.19 41.11
N ALA A 324 14.60 -22.75 41.42
CA ALA A 324 15.65 -23.54 42.09
C ALA A 324 15.87 -23.21 43.58
#